data_AF-A0A3A5IZ82-F1
#
_entry.id   AF-A0A3A5IZ82-F1
#
_cell.length_a   1.000
_cell.length_b   1.000
_cell.length_c   1.000
_cell.angle_alpha   90.00
_cell.angle_beta   90.00
_cell.angle_gamma   90.00
#
_symmetry.space_group_name_H-M   'P 1'
#
loop_
_entity.id
_entity.type
_entity.pdbx_description
1 polymer ?
#
loop_
_entity_poly.entity_id
_entity_poly.type
_entity_poly.pdbx_seq_one_letter_code
_entity_poly.pdbx_strand_id
1 'polypeptide(L)'
;MRWATAVGLAVVLLLSGCASMGESEHLTHDQLMNQAANRAADGDSTDAISLFEKAAKADPVDPTPWVGIAKLHFDNSDYVKALTASEEAISRDGQNNQANSIALVSSLRLAEASLATLQNQSDLKGSMRQRANQLADQLRETLGESILPAGESEDSGKSQTTRKRRRSSTRHSSSHSRRSSSSASRSASQSSSSKSTSAAPDDAGQDTQGGDSDDGSLNPFQKLESLPK
;
A
#
# COMPACT_ATOMS: atom_id res chain seq x y z
N MET A 1 34.01 -41.52 -64.91
CA MET A 1 32.87 -42.29 -64.33
C MET A 1 33.28 -42.83 -62.98
N ARG A 2 32.35 -42.92 -62.02
CA ARG A 2 32.47 -43.53 -60.66
C ARG A 2 32.90 -42.62 -59.50
N TRP A 3 32.18 -41.53 -59.26
CA TRP A 3 32.12 -40.92 -57.91
C TRP A 3 30.76 -40.27 -57.59
N ALA A 4 29.82 -40.26 -58.54
CA ALA A 4 28.49 -39.66 -58.36
C ALA A 4 27.45 -40.57 -57.67
N THR A 5 27.77 -41.84 -57.37
CA THR A 5 26.79 -42.81 -56.85
C THR A 5 26.88 -43.07 -55.33
N ALA A 6 27.77 -42.40 -54.60
CA ALA A 6 27.94 -42.63 -53.15
C ALA A 6 27.15 -41.67 -52.26
N VAL A 7 26.68 -40.52 -52.78
CA VAL A 7 25.97 -39.50 -51.97
C VAL A 7 24.46 -39.77 -51.90
N GLY A 8 23.90 -40.54 -52.84
CA GLY A 8 22.45 -40.76 -52.94
C GLY A 8 21.85 -41.76 -51.95
N LEU A 9 22.67 -42.61 -51.29
CA LEU A 9 22.15 -43.70 -50.45
C LEU A 9 22.21 -43.43 -48.93
N ALA A 10 22.72 -42.27 -48.51
CA ALA A 10 22.81 -41.90 -47.09
C ALA A 10 21.68 -40.95 -46.62
N VAL A 11 20.83 -40.46 -47.53
CA VAL A 11 19.80 -39.44 -47.20
C VAL A 11 18.44 -40.02 -46.83
N VAL A 12 18.19 -41.33 -47.00
CA VAL A 12 16.86 -41.94 -46.80
C VAL A 12 16.64 -42.54 -45.40
N LEU A 13 17.62 -42.51 -44.49
CA LEU A 13 17.49 -43.09 -43.14
C LEU A 13 17.30 -42.07 -42.00
N LEU A 14 17.03 -40.80 -42.29
CA LEU A 14 16.86 -39.75 -41.27
C LEU A 14 15.40 -39.25 -41.09
N LEU A 15 14.40 -39.90 -41.67
CA LEU A 15 12.99 -39.45 -41.61
C LEU A 15 12.06 -40.28 -40.70
N SER A 16 12.55 -41.24 -39.89
CA SER A 16 11.71 -42.01 -38.95
C SER A 16 11.97 -41.63 -37.50
N GLY A 17 11.77 -40.36 -37.16
CA GLY A 17 12.02 -39.84 -35.82
C GLY A 17 11.24 -38.56 -35.47
N CYS A 18 9.93 -38.54 -35.69
CA CYS A 18 9.03 -37.57 -35.04
C CYS A 18 7.63 -38.19 -34.86
N ALA A 19 7.56 -39.27 -34.09
CA ALA A 19 6.31 -39.80 -33.54
C ALA A 19 6.52 -40.10 -32.05
N SER A 20 7.06 -39.12 -31.34
CA SER A 20 6.88 -38.98 -29.91
C SER A 20 6.69 -37.49 -29.65
N MET A 21 5.68 -36.93 -30.32
CA MET A 21 5.05 -35.72 -29.81
C MET A 21 4.46 -36.15 -28.48
N GLY A 22 5.17 -35.84 -27.38
CA GLY A 22 4.53 -35.86 -26.07
C GLY A 22 3.28 -35.00 -26.24
N GLU A 23 2.11 -35.62 -26.11
CA GLU A 23 0.86 -34.89 -25.98
C GLU A 23 1.11 -33.91 -24.84
N SER A 24 1.35 -32.66 -25.17
CA SER A 24 1.32 -31.59 -24.19
C SER A 24 -0.11 -31.61 -23.72
N GLU A 25 -0.36 -32.35 -22.62
CA GLU A 25 -1.63 -32.45 -21.91
C GLU A 25 -2.12 -31.01 -21.72
N HIS A 26 -2.93 -30.58 -22.68
CA HIS A 26 -3.46 -29.23 -22.73
C HIS A 26 -4.66 -29.27 -21.80
N LEU A 27 -4.37 -29.18 -20.51
CA LEU A 27 -5.39 -29.19 -19.47
C LEU A 27 -6.43 -28.12 -19.80
N THR A 28 -7.70 -28.50 -19.79
CA THR A 28 -8.79 -27.57 -20.01
C THR A 28 -8.85 -26.55 -18.88
N HIS A 29 -9.47 -25.40 -19.12
CA HIS A 29 -9.67 -24.38 -18.08
C HIS A 29 -10.29 -25.00 -16.81
N ASP A 30 -11.36 -25.78 -16.96
CA ASP A 30 -12.04 -26.45 -15.83
C ASP A 30 -11.12 -27.43 -15.09
N GLN A 31 -10.27 -28.16 -15.81
CA GLN A 31 -9.29 -29.07 -15.19
C GLN A 31 -8.23 -28.30 -14.41
N LEU A 32 -7.74 -27.18 -14.96
CA LEU A 32 -6.79 -26.30 -14.27
C LEU A 32 -7.40 -25.71 -13.00
N MET A 33 -8.66 -25.24 -13.06
CA MET A 33 -9.37 -24.70 -11.91
C MET A 33 -9.58 -25.74 -10.81
N ASN A 34 -9.99 -26.96 -11.17
CA ASN A 34 -10.17 -28.05 -10.21
C ASN A 34 -8.84 -28.48 -9.57
N GLN A 35 -7.77 -28.61 -10.37
CA GLN A 35 -6.44 -28.95 -9.84
C GLN A 35 -5.92 -27.84 -8.92
N ALA A 36 -6.09 -26.57 -9.30
CA ALA A 36 -5.69 -25.42 -8.49
C ALA A 36 -6.42 -25.42 -7.14
N ALA A 37 -7.73 -25.65 -7.14
CA ALA A 37 -8.54 -25.73 -5.93
C ALA A 37 -8.09 -26.88 -5.01
N ASN A 38 -7.74 -28.05 -5.57
CA ASN A 38 -7.23 -29.17 -4.79
C ASN A 38 -5.87 -28.83 -4.15
N ARG A 39 -4.92 -28.28 -4.92
CA ARG A 39 -3.62 -27.85 -4.37
C ARG A 39 -3.76 -26.77 -3.29
N ALA A 40 -4.70 -25.84 -3.48
CA ALA A 40 -5.02 -24.84 -2.48
C ALA A 40 -5.54 -25.48 -1.18
N ALA A 41 -6.40 -26.50 -1.29
CA ALA A 41 -6.92 -27.24 -0.15
C ALA A 41 -5.85 -28.07 0.56
N ASP A 42 -4.87 -28.58 -0.19
CA ASP A 42 -3.71 -29.31 0.35
C ASP A 42 -2.69 -28.39 1.05
N GLY A 43 -2.85 -27.06 0.92
CA GLY A 43 -1.95 -26.05 1.48
C GLY A 43 -0.79 -25.65 0.56
N ASP A 44 -0.71 -26.24 -0.63
CA ASP A 44 0.30 -25.96 -1.66
C ASP A 44 -0.04 -24.67 -2.43
N SER A 45 -0.06 -23.54 -1.72
CA SER A 45 -0.45 -22.23 -2.26
C SER A 45 0.35 -21.83 -3.52
N THR A 46 1.64 -22.13 -3.60
CA THR A 46 2.48 -21.76 -4.75
C THR A 46 2.09 -22.49 -6.02
N ASP A 47 1.83 -23.80 -5.91
CA ASP A 47 1.42 -24.63 -7.05
C ASP A 47 0.00 -24.27 -7.48
N ALA A 48 -0.89 -24.03 -6.51
CA ALA A 48 -2.24 -23.57 -6.76
C ALA A 48 -2.27 -22.25 -7.53
N ILE A 49 -1.45 -21.26 -7.13
CA ILE A 49 -1.32 -19.99 -7.85
C ILE A 49 -0.87 -20.24 -9.30
N SER A 50 0.15 -21.08 -9.52
CA SER A 50 0.62 -21.37 -10.88
C SER A 50 -0.46 -22.01 -11.77
N LEU A 51 -1.30 -22.87 -11.18
CA LEU A 51 -2.43 -23.49 -11.89
C LEU A 51 -3.53 -22.48 -12.19
N PHE A 52 -3.87 -21.60 -11.25
CA PHE A 52 -4.81 -20.50 -11.51
C PHE A 52 -4.30 -19.53 -12.58
N GLU A 53 -3.00 -19.20 -12.61
CA GLU A 53 -2.42 -18.36 -13.65
C GLU A 53 -2.51 -19.03 -15.04
N LYS A 54 -2.33 -20.35 -15.11
CA LYS A 54 -2.55 -21.10 -16.35
C LYS A 54 -4.03 -21.07 -16.75
N ALA A 55 -4.95 -21.21 -15.80
CA ALA A 55 -6.39 -21.11 -16.06
C ALA A 55 -6.78 -19.72 -16.58
N ALA A 56 -6.22 -18.66 -15.99
CA ALA A 56 -6.40 -17.26 -16.42
C ALA A 56 -5.84 -16.98 -17.83
N LYS A 57 -4.79 -17.70 -18.24
CA LYS A 57 -4.27 -17.63 -19.61
C LYS A 57 -5.14 -18.39 -20.60
N ALA A 58 -5.76 -19.48 -20.15
CA ALA A 58 -6.67 -20.28 -20.98
C ALA A 58 -8.01 -19.58 -21.22
N ASP A 59 -8.55 -18.89 -20.21
CA ASP A 59 -9.70 -18.00 -20.33
C ASP A 59 -9.39 -16.63 -19.69
N PRO A 60 -9.02 -15.63 -20.51
CA PRO A 60 -8.68 -14.29 -20.01
C PRO A 60 -9.87 -13.48 -19.52
N VAL A 61 -11.11 -13.87 -19.82
CA VAL A 61 -12.32 -13.11 -19.49
C VAL A 61 -12.91 -13.56 -18.15
N ASP A 62 -12.66 -14.80 -17.75
CA ASP A 62 -13.12 -15.32 -16.47
C ASP A 62 -12.40 -14.64 -15.28
N PRO A 63 -13.14 -13.99 -14.35
CA PRO A 63 -12.55 -13.44 -13.13
C PRO A 63 -12.18 -14.51 -12.09
N THR A 64 -12.73 -15.72 -12.18
CA THR A 64 -12.64 -16.75 -11.13
C THR A 64 -11.19 -17.16 -10.75
N PRO A 65 -10.26 -17.37 -11.70
CA PRO A 65 -8.87 -17.71 -11.36
C PRO A 65 -8.18 -16.58 -10.58
N TRP A 66 -8.46 -15.31 -10.91
CA TRP A 66 -7.90 -14.15 -10.24
C TRP A 66 -8.42 -14.00 -8.81
N VAL A 67 -9.70 -14.29 -8.58
CA VAL A 67 -10.27 -14.36 -7.23
C VAL A 67 -9.60 -15.46 -6.40
N GLY A 68 -9.32 -16.62 -7.01
CA GLY A 68 -8.58 -17.71 -6.37
C GLY A 68 -7.16 -17.31 -5.96
N ILE A 69 -6.41 -16.66 -6.87
CA ILE A 69 -5.07 -16.11 -6.60
C ILE A 69 -5.12 -15.07 -5.48
N ALA A 70 -6.08 -14.14 -5.54
CA ALA A 70 -6.25 -13.10 -4.54
C ALA A 70 -6.50 -13.68 -3.15
N LYS A 71 -7.38 -14.69 -3.04
CA LYS A 71 -7.65 -15.40 -1.79
C LYS A 71 -6.40 -16.07 -1.25
N LEU A 72 -5.65 -16.80 -2.07
CA LEU A 72 -4.41 -17.46 -1.64
C LEU A 72 -3.38 -16.46 -1.11
N HIS A 73 -3.19 -15.32 -1.79
CA HIS A 73 -2.31 -14.27 -1.27
C HIS A 73 -2.84 -13.66 0.03
N PHE A 74 -4.16 -13.46 0.15
CA PHE A 74 -4.77 -12.96 1.37
C PHE A 74 -4.53 -13.90 2.56
N ASP A 75 -4.75 -15.20 2.36
CA ASP A 75 -4.55 -16.24 3.36
C ASP A 75 -3.07 -16.34 3.78
N ASN A 76 -2.14 -16.12 2.83
CA ASN A 76 -0.70 -16.04 3.08
C ASN A 76 -0.25 -14.68 3.69
N SER A 77 -1.17 -13.77 4.01
CA SER A 77 -0.88 -12.40 4.49
C SER A 77 -0.10 -11.51 3.52
N ASP A 78 -0.04 -11.87 2.23
CA ASP A 78 0.55 -11.10 1.14
C ASP A 78 -0.45 -10.05 0.62
N TYR A 79 -0.89 -9.10 1.45
CA TYR A 79 -2.00 -8.19 1.13
C TYR A 79 -1.78 -7.33 -0.13
N VAL A 80 -0.53 -6.99 -0.46
CA VAL A 80 -0.21 -6.24 -1.69
C VAL A 80 -0.52 -7.07 -2.93
N LYS A 81 -0.10 -8.34 -2.96
CA LYS A 81 -0.36 -9.24 -4.09
C LYS A 81 -1.84 -9.62 -4.16
N ALA A 82 -2.49 -9.79 -3.01
CA ALA A 82 -3.92 -10.01 -2.92
C ALA A 82 -4.73 -8.86 -3.54
N LEU A 83 -4.32 -7.61 -3.27
CA LEU A 83 -4.93 -6.43 -3.87
C LEU A 83 -4.77 -6.42 -5.39
N THR A 84 -3.56 -6.61 -5.91
CA THR A 84 -3.31 -6.64 -7.36
C THR A 84 -4.11 -7.74 -8.05
N ALA A 85 -4.16 -8.94 -7.49
CA ALA A 85 -4.97 -10.03 -8.05
C ALA A 85 -6.48 -9.73 -7.97
N SER A 86 -6.93 -9.03 -6.93
CA SER A 86 -8.33 -8.58 -6.83
C SER A 86 -8.66 -7.52 -7.88
N GLU A 87 -7.76 -6.60 -8.17
CA GLU A 87 -7.91 -5.59 -9.22
C GLU A 87 -7.99 -6.24 -10.61
N GLU A 88 -7.21 -7.29 -10.85
CA GLU A 88 -7.32 -8.11 -12.06
C GLU A 88 -8.68 -8.82 -12.16
N ALA A 89 -9.25 -9.30 -11.04
CA ALA A 89 -10.60 -9.85 -11.05
C ALA A 89 -11.66 -8.78 -11.32
N ILE A 90 -11.53 -7.59 -10.69
CA ILE A 90 -12.45 -6.45 -10.84
C ILE A 90 -12.41 -5.86 -12.25
N SER A 91 -11.25 -5.86 -12.91
CA SER A 91 -11.11 -5.38 -14.29
C SER A 91 -11.89 -6.25 -15.29
N ARG A 92 -12.10 -7.53 -14.97
CA ARG A 92 -12.90 -8.49 -15.73
C ARG A 92 -14.38 -8.43 -15.36
N ASP A 93 -14.67 -8.44 -14.06
CA ASP A 93 -16.02 -8.29 -13.51
C ASP A 93 -16.03 -7.33 -12.31
N GLY A 94 -16.44 -6.09 -12.57
CA GLY A 94 -16.55 -5.06 -11.54
C GLY A 94 -17.60 -5.33 -10.47
N GLN A 95 -18.55 -6.24 -10.72
CA GLN A 95 -19.60 -6.62 -9.77
C GLN A 95 -19.24 -7.84 -8.92
N ASN A 96 -18.01 -8.35 -9.05
CA ASN A 96 -17.54 -9.47 -8.24
C ASN A 96 -17.37 -9.05 -6.77
N ASN A 97 -18.39 -9.34 -5.96
CA ASN A 97 -18.42 -8.98 -4.54
C ASN A 97 -17.24 -9.59 -3.74
N GLN A 98 -16.79 -10.79 -4.11
CA GLN A 98 -15.68 -11.45 -3.44
C GLN A 98 -14.36 -10.70 -3.70
N ALA A 99 -14.05 -10.38 -4.95
CA ALA A 99 -12.86 -9.59 -5.31
C ALA A 99 -12.87 -8.21 -4.63
N ASN A 100 -14.00 -7.51 -4.68
CA ASN A 100 -14.17 -6.22 -4.01
C ASN A 100 -13.91 -6.31 -2.50
N SER A 101 -14.44 -7.34 -1.83
CA SER A 101 -14.20 -7.55 -0.40
C SER A 101 -12.74 -7.83 -0.07
N ILE A 102 -12.05 -8.65 -0.87
CA ILE A 102 -10.63 -8.95 -0.66
C ILE A 102 -9.78 -7.69 -0.88
N ALA A 103 -10.05 -6.91 -1.93
CA ALA A 103 -9.36 -5.65 -2.20
C ALA A 103 -9.51 -4.65 -1.03
N LEU A 104 -10.73 -4.44 -0.53
CA LEU A 104 -11.00 -3.53 0.57
C LEU A 104 -10.31 -3.97 1.88
N VAL A 105 -10.40 -5.25 2.24
CA VAL A 105 -9.77 -5.73 3.49
C VAL A 105 -8.24 -5.75 3.36
N SER A 106 -7.70 -6.09 2.18
CA SER A 106 -6.26 -6.07 1.92
C SER A 106 -5.68 -4.67 2.01
N SER A 107 -6.35 -3.67 1.42
CA SER A 107 -5.90 -2.27 1.49
C SER A 107 -5.91 -1.72 2.91
N LEU A 108 -6.92 -2.08 3.73
CA LEU A 108 -6.96 -1.69 5.14
C LEU A 108 -5.80 -2.30 5.94
N ARG A 109 -5.55 -3.61 5.81
CA ARG A 109 -4.44 -4.28 6.49
C ARG A 109 -3.08 -3.75 6.05
N LEU A 110 -2.94 -3.41 4.77
CA LEU A 110 -1.75 -2.76 4.25
C LEU A 110 -1.54 -1.37 4.87
N ALA A 111 -2.61 -0.59 5.03
CA ALA A 111 -2.55 0.72 5.69
C ALA A 111 -2.15 0.59 7.17
N GLU A 112 -2.71 -0.40 7.89
CA GLU A 112 -2.32 -0.72 9.26
C GLU A 112 -0.84 -1.10 9.37
N ALA A 113 -0.35 -1.97 8.49
CA ALA A 113 1.07 -2.37 8.45
C ALA A 113 2.00 -1.18 8.17
N SER A 114 1.58 -0.28 7.29
CA SER A 114 2.32 0.95 6.97
C SER A 114 2.38 1.88 8.19
N LEU A 115 1.26 2.04 8.90
CA LEU A 115 1.21 2.84 10.13
C LEU A 115 2.05 2.22 11.24
N ALA A 116 2.01 0.90 11.43
CA ALA A 116 2.83 0.19 12.40
C ALA A 116 4.33 0.36 12.10
N THR A 117 4.71 0.30 10.82
CA THR A 117 6.09 0.55 10.38
C THR A 117 6.52 1.98 10.72
N LEU A 118 5.69 2.97 10.45
CA LEU A 118 5.95 4.37 10.81
C LEU A 118 6.06 4.55 12.33
N GLN A 119 5.21 3.88 13.12
CA GLN A 119 5.25 3.87 14.58
C GLN A 119 6.54 3.23 15.12
N ASN A 120 7.02 2.16 14.50
CA ASN A 120 8.27 1.51 14.89
C ASN A 120 9.49 2.36 14.49
N GLN A 121 9.41 3.08 13.38
CA GLN A 121 10.39 4.09 12.98
C GLN A 121 10.23 5.41 13.78
N SER A 122 9.27 5.49 14.71
CA SER A 122 8.98 6.68 15.52
C SER A 122 9.95 6.87 16.69
N ASP A 123 11.20 7.12 16.35
CA ASP A 123 11.95 8.23 16.96
C ASP A 123 11.40 9.61 16.48
N LEU A 124 10.44 9.61 15.54
CA LEU A 124 9.79 10.77 14.92
C LEU A 124 8.46 11.20 15.58
N LYS A 125 8.21 10.79 16.83
CA LYS A 125 6.93 11.02 17.55
C LYS A 125 6.44 12.47 17.54
N GLY A 126 7.37 13.44 17.53
CA GLY A 126 7.04 14.86 17.48
C GLY A 126 6.37 15.29 16.17
N SER A 127 6.96 14.94 15.02
CA SER A 127 6.47 15.39 13.71
C SER A 127 5.22 14.64 13.27
N MET A 128 5.09 13.34 13.58
CA MET A 128 3.91 12.55 13.23
C MET A 128 2.67 12.93 14.04
N ARG A 129 2.82 13.26 15.33
CA ARG A 129 1.70 13.76 16.15
C ARG A 129 1.15 15.08 15.60
N GLN A 130 2.03 15.95 15.10
CA GLN A 130 1.64 17.22 14.50
C GLN A 130 0.89 17.02 13.17
N ARG A 131 1.35 16.07 12.34
CA ARG A 131 0.70 15.74 11.05
C ARG A 131 -0.64 15.02 11.23
N ALA A 132 -0.78 14.17 12.25
CA ALA A 132 -2.04 13.55 12.60
C ALA A 132 -3.08 14.58 13.09
N ASN A 133 -2.67 15.55 13.92
CA ASN A 133 -3.54 16.65 14.34
C ASN A 133 -4.00 17.49 13.14
N GLN A 134 -3.09 17.83 12.24
CA GLN A 134 -3.43 18.59 11.03
C GLN A 134 -4.46 17.88 10.13
N LEU A 135 -4.34 16.55 10.00
CA LEU A 135 -5.29 15.75 9.21
C LEU A 135 -6.66 15.66 9.90
N ALA A 136 -6.68 15.51 11.23
CA ALA A 136 -7.91 15.55 12.01
C ALA A 136 -8.62 16.92 11.89
N ASP A 137 -7.86 18.02 11.90
CA ASP A 137 -8.40 19.37 11.71
C ASP A 137 -9.01 19.53 10.31
N GLN A 138 -8.33 19.03 9.27
CA GLN A 138 -8.87 19.05 7.90
C GLN A 138 -10.16 18.22 7.78
N LEU A 139 -10.22 17.02 8.37
CA LEU A 139 -11.43 16.22 8.37
C LEU A 139 -12.57 16.95 9.09
N ARG A 140 -12.29 17.57 10.25
CA ARG A 140 -13.26 18.33 11.03
C ARG A 140 -13.80 19.55 10.30
N GLU A 141 -12.96 20.24 9.54
CA GLU A 141 -13.36 21.35 8.66
C GLU A 141 -14.26 20.84 7.53
N THR A 142 -13.87 19.77 6.83
CA THR A 142 -14.66 19.22 5.70
C THR A 142 -16.02 18.67 6.13
N LEU A 143 -16.11 18.15 7.35
CA LEU A 143 -17.34 17.61 7.92
C LEU A 143 -18.23 18.70 8.53
N GLY A 144 -17.78 19.96 8.58
CA GLY A 144 -18.55 21.09 9.07
C GLY A 144 -18.81 21.01 10.58
N GLU A 145 -17.77 21.22 11.38
CA GLU A 145 -17.81 21.63 12.79
C GLU A 145 -18.65 20.75 13.75
N SER A 146 -17.93 19.98 14.58
CA SER A 146 -18.37 19.52 15.92
C SER A 146 -19.42 18.41 16.04
N ILE A 147 -19.52 17.48 15.10
CA ILE A 147 -20.00 16.13 15.44
C ILE A 147 -18.84 15.32 16.02
N LEU A 148 -18.48 15.63 17.27
CA LEU A 148 -18.19 14.69 18.37
C LEU A 148 -18.02 15.53 19.66
N PRO A 149 -18.61 15.10 20.79
CA PRO A 149 -18.79 15.92 21.98
C PRO A 149 -17.43 16.36 22.51
N ALA A 150 -17.34 17.64 22.88
CA ALA A 150 -16.26 18.13 23.71
C ALA A 150 -16.08 17.13 24.86
N GLY A 151 -14.89 16.55 24.98
CA GLY A 151 -14.52 15.83 26.18
C GLY A 151 -14.93 16.69 27.35
N GLU A 152 -15.86 16.17 28.14
CA GLU A 152 -16.48 16.82 29.26
C GLU A 152 -15.34 17.32 30.13
N SER A 153 -15.06 18.61 30.01
CA SER A 153 -14.22 19.31 30.96
C SER A 153 -15.08 19.28 32.21
N GLU A 154 -14.71 18.47 33.20
CA GLU A 154 -15.33 18.51 34.52
C GLU A 154 -15.09 19.90 35.14
N ASP A 155 -15.95 20.85 34.77
CA ASP A 155 -16.21 22.08 35.50
C ASP A 155 -17.66 22.03 35.99
N SER A 156 -17.90 21.12 36.93
CA SER A 156 -19.12 21.13 37.72
C SER A 156 -18.91 21.98 38.97
N GLY A 157 -19.13 23.29 38.79
CA GLY A 157 -20.08 24.01 39.62
C GLY A 157 -19.68 24.29 41.07
N LYS A 158 -19.23 25.53 41.30
CA LYS A 158 -19.47 26.24 42.57
C LYS A 158 -20.96 26.13 42.95
N SER A 159 -21.26 25.40 44.01
CA SER A 159 -22.50 25.58 44.77
C SER A 159 -22.17 25.81 46.23
N GLN A 160 -22.10 27.09 46.60
CA GLN A 160 -22.28 27.53 47.97
C GLN A 160 -23.69 27.16 48.42
N THR A 161 -23.84 26.19 49.32
CA THR A 161 -24.91 26.30 50.34
C THR A 161 -24.41 25.85 51.71
N THR A 162 -24.61 26.74 52.65
CA THR A 162 -24.54 26.67 54.12
C THR A 162 -24.73 25.30 54.78
N ARG A 163 -23.81 24.90 55.69
CA ARG A 163 -24.19 24.53 57.06
C ARG A 163 -23.03 24.63 58.06
N LYS A 164 -23.41 25.11 59.25
CA LYS A 164 -22.64 25.69 60.34
C LYS A 164 -22.27 24.63 61.41
N ARG A 165 -21.04 24.72 61.94
CA ARG A 165 -20.51 24.18 63.24
C ARG A 165 -20.25 22.65 63.27
N ARG A 166 -19.14 22.14 63.84
CA ARG A 166 -18.52 22.46 65.15
C ARG A 166 -17.00 22.21 65.16
N ARG A 167 -16.34 23.02 65.99
CA ARG A 167 -14.98 22.93 66.54
C ARG A 167 -14.53 21.51 66.89
N SER A 168 -13.27 21.19 66.62
CA SER A 168 -12.26 20.95 67.69
C SER A 168 -10.84 20.91 67.10
N SER A 169 -10.00 21.74 67.72
CA SER A 169 -8.57 21.85 67.59
C SER A 169 -7.81 20.60 68.04
N THR A 170 -6.75 20.23 67.32
CA THR A 170 -5.47 19.87 67.93
C THR A 170 -4.33 20.13 66.96
N ARG A 171 -3.46 21.08 67.35
CA ARG A 171 -2.08 21.25 66.89
C ARG A 171 -1.35 19.91 66.93
N HIS A 172 -0.53 19.63 65.92
CA HIS A 172 0.80 19.04 66.15
C HIS A 172 1.80 19.68 65.19
N SER A 173 2.91 20.10 65.80
CA SER A 173 4.06 20.78 65.25
C SER A 173 5.25 19.82 65.26
N SER A 174 6.02 19.78 64.17
CA SER A 174 7.49 19.59 64.14
C SER A 174 7.89 19.32 62.68
N SER A 175 8.55 20.21 61.94
CA SER A 175 9.95 20.65 62.01
C SER A 175 10.99 19.55 61.72
N HIS A 176 11.49 19.48 60.48
CA HIS A 176 12.91 19.24 60.17
C HIS A 176 13.21 19.70 58.72
N SER A 177 13.88 20.85 58.56
CA SER A 177 15.30 20.99 58.15
C SER A 177 15.52 20.72 56.66
N ARG A 178 15.52 21.75 55.79
CA ARG A 178 16.72 22.46 55.30
C ARG A 178 17.93 21.56 55.01
N ARG A 179 18.27 21.37 53.72
CA ARG A 179 19.56 21.86 53.17
C ARG A 179 19.57 21.91 51.65
N SER A 180 19.92 23.09 51.17
CA SER A 180 20.34 23.49 49.84
C SER A 180 21.74 22.98 49.49
N SER A 181 21.97 22.65 48.22
CA SER A 181 23.21 23.04 47.53
C SER A 181 23.04 23.03 46.01
N SER A 182 23.26 24.22 45.47
CA SER A 182 23.41 24.66 44.10
C SER A 182 24.68 24.15 43.39
N SER A 183 24.58 23.88 42.09
CA SER A 183 25.57 24.19 41.03
C SER A 183 24.97 23.71 39.69
N ALA A 184 24.53 24.51 38.72
CA ALA A 184 25.17 25.60 37.99
C ALA A 184 26.50 25.20 37.30
N SER A 185 26.38 24.66 36.09
CA SER A 185 27.39 24.69 35.01
C SER A 185 26.63 24.56 33.69
N ARG A 186 26.24 25.65 33.01
CA ARG A 186 27.00 26.40 31.99
C ARG A 186 27.63 25.54 30.88
N SER A 187 27.05 25.74 29.69
CA SER A 187 27.69 25.91 28.38
C SER A 187 28.46 24.75 27.74
N ALA A 188 27.95 24.26 26.60
CA ALA A 188 28.74 24.15 25.37
C ALA A 188 27.82 23.99 24.15
N SER A 189 27.64 25.11 23.44
CA SER A 189 27.29 25.19 22.04
C SER A 189 28.34 24.50 21.16
N GLN A 190 27.91 23.61 20.25
CA GLN A 190 28.72 23.18 19.11
C GLN A 190 27.96 23.47 17.81
N SER A 191 28.24 24.66 17.29
CA SER A 191 28.16 24.98 15.87
C SER A 191 29.50 24.59 15.23
N SER A 192 29.50 23.65 14.29
CA SER A 192 30.63 23.45 13.37
C SER A 192 30.15 23.69 11.94
N SER A 193 30.31 24.94 11.52
CA SER A 193 30.31 25.36 10.13
C SER A 193 31.65 24.98 9.51
N SER A 194 31.66 24.11 8.50
CA SER A 194 32.77 23.97 7.57
C SER A 194 32.39 24.62 6.25
N LYS A 195 33.09 25.72 5.94
CA LYS A 195 33.05 26.46 4.67
C LYS A 195 34.34 26.17 3.91
N SER A 196 34.24 26.27 2.57
CA SER A 196 35.31 26.44 1.55
C SER A 196 35.73 25.11 0.90
N THR A 197 35.86 24.99 -0.43
CA THR A 197 36.30 25.96 -1.46
C THR A 197 35.81 25.59 -2.86
N SER A 198 35.72 26.64 -3.69
CA SER A 198 35.52 26.73 -5.15
C SER A 198 36.20 25.70 -6.04
N ALA A 199 35.56 25.39 -7.18
CA ALA A 199 36.17 25.48 -8.53
C ALA A 199 35.10 25.27 -9.63
N ALA A 200 34.77 26.35 -10.33
CA ALA A 200 34.44 26.37 -11.77
C ALA A 200 35.74 26.81 -12.51
N PRO A 201 35.92 26.71 -13.86
CA PRO A 201 34.90 27.02 -14.88
C PRO A 201 34.97 26.26 -16.23
N ASP A 202 34.09 26.72 -17.15
CA ASP A 202 34.13 26.71 -18.63
C ASP A 202 33.87 25.38 -19.38
N ASP A 203 33.20 25.30 -20.55
CA ASP A 203 32.51 26.25 -21.46
C ASP A 203 31.80 25.41 -22.56
N ALA A 204 30.88 26.05 -23.32
CA ALA A 204 30.25 25.63 -24.59
C ALA A 204 29.22 24.48 -24.54
N GLY A 205 28.00 24.59 -25.07
CA GLY A 205 27.43 25.52 -26.05
C GLY A 205 26.83 24.71 -27.21
N GLN A 206 25.50 24.76 -27.40
CA GLN A 206 24.75 24.82 -28.67
C GLN A 206 23.29 24.33 -28.52
N ASP A 207 22.38 25.28 -28.59
CA ASP A 207 21.36 25.48 -29.63
C ASP A 207 20.55 24.28 -30.17
N THR A 208 19.21 24.41 -30.07
CA THR A 208 18.17 24.23 -31.11
C THR A 208 16.81 24.35 -30.40
N GLN A 209 16.11 25.49 -30.45
CA GLN A 209 15.25 26.01 -31.53
C GLN A 209 14.00 25.17 -31.83
N GLY A 210 12.83 25.77 -31.55
CA GLY A 210 11.62 25.64 -32.36
C GLY A 210 10.48 24.80 -31.76
N GLY A 211 9.37 25.44 -31.42
CA GLY A 211 8.13 24.74 -31.09
C GLY A 211 7.03 25.60 -30.46
N ASP A 212 6.65 26.71 -31.12
CA ASP A 212 5.33 27.32 -30.93
C ASP A 212 4.25 26.29 -31.28
N SER A 213 3.33 26.04 -30.36
CA SER A 213 1.99 25.54 -30.67
C SER A 213 1.02 25.95 -29.57
N ASP A 214 0.14 26.83 -30.01
CA ASP A 214 -1.10 27.32 -29.43
C ASP A 214 -1.94 26.32 -28.63
N ASP A 215 -2.57 26.90 -27.61
CA ASP A 215 -3.99 26.82 -27.26
C ASP A 215 -4.74 25.50 -27.45
N GLY A 216 -5.21 24.95 -26.33
CA GLY A 216 -6.12 23.81 -26.36
C GLY A 216 -6.43 23.26 -24.98
N SER A 217 -6.70 24.13 -24.01
CA SER A 217 -7.23 23.74 -22.70
C SER A 217 -8.65 23.17 -22.89
N LEU A 218 -8.74 21.87 -23.16
CA LEU A 218 -9.98 21.15 -23.30
C LEU A 218 -10.56 20.88 -21.90
N ASN A 219 -11.40 21.83 -21.46
CA ASN A 219 -12.34 21.64 -20.36
C ASN A 219 -13.28 20.46 -20.67
N PRO A 220 -13.34 19.40 -19.86
CA PRO A 220 -14.19 18.23 -20.11
C PRO A 220 -15.70 18.47 -19.89
N PHE A 221 -16.12 19.69 -19.56
CA PHE A 221 -17.49 20.00 -19.14
C PHE A 221 -18.40 20.63 -20.22
N GLN A 222 -17.91 20.97 -21.42
CA GLN A 222 -18.75 21.58 -22.46
C GLN A 222 -19.56 20.60 -23.33
N LYS A 223 -19.54 19.29 -23.06
CA LYS A 223 -20.27 18.29 -23.87
C LYS A 223 -21.78 18.17 -23.53
N LEU A 224 -22.33 18.97 -22.61
CA LEU A 224 -23.73 18.79 -22.14
C LEU A 224 -24.74 19.86 -22.60
N GLU A 225 -24.36 20.82 -23.45
CA GLU A 225 -25.27 21.90 -23.88
C GLU A 225 -25.80 21.80 -25.33
N SER A 226 -25.57 20.71 -26.05
CA SER A 226 -26.10 20.54 -27.41
C SER A 226 -27.01 19.32 -27.55
N LEU A 227 -28.18 19.37 -26.91
CA LEU A 227 -29.34 18.58 -27.29
C LEU A 227 -30.49 19.53 -27.66
N PRO A 228 -30.97 19.56 -28.92
CA PRO A 228 -32.19 20.27 -29.26
C PRO A 228 -33.43 19.55 -28.72
N LYS A 229 -34.42 20.34 -28.32
CA LYS A 229 -35.78 19.93 -27.88
C LYS A 229 -36.56 19.24 -29.00
#